data_AF-F9CVZ7-F1
#
_entry.id   AF-F9CVZ7-F1
#
_cell.length_a   1.000
_cell.length_b   1.000
_cell.length_c   1.000
_cell.angle_alpha   90.00
_cell.angle_beta   90.00
_cell.angle_gamma   90.00
#
_symmetry.space_group_name_H-M   'P 1'
#
loop_
_entity.id
_entity.type
_entity.pdbx_description
1 polymer ?
#
loop_
_entity_poly.entity_id
_entity_poly.type
_entity_poly.pdbx_seq_one_letter_code
_entity_poly.pdbx_strand_id
1 'polypeptide(L)' 'MIHKIQYFEAGNLAQGVFLQDVVNEFLAEKGENIISVHPVMKDTLLVHYKE' A
#
# COMPACT_ATOMS: atom_id res chain seq x y z
N MET A 1 6.02 18.52 6.68
CA MET A 1 6.02 17.21 6.02
C MET A 1 5.37 16.23 6.98
N ILE A 2 4.24 15.65 6.59
CA ILE A 2 3.45 14.78 7.46
C ILE A 2 3.74 13.33 7.06
N HIS A 3 4.01 12.49 8.05
CA HIS A 3 4.20 11.06 7.82
C HIS A 3 2.85 10.36 7.94
N LYS A 4 2.51 9.53 6.95
CA LYS A 4 1.27 8.76 6.92
C LYS A 4 1.53 7.29 6.66
N ILE A 5 0.63 6.45 7.14
CA ILE A 5 0.68 5.01 6.96
C ILE A 5 -0.63 4.60 6.28
N GLN A 6 -0.52 3.93 5.13
CA GLN A 6 -1.66 3.33 4.43
C GLN A 6 -1.61 1.81 4.61
N TYR A 7 -2.76 1.23 4.97
CA TYR A 7 -2.94 -0.21 5.11
C TYR A 7 -3.71 -0.76 3.90
N PHE A 8 -3.23 -1.88 3.38
CA PHE A 8 -3.85 -2.62 2.28
C PHE A 8 -4.07 -4.06 2.72
N GLU A 9 -5.24 -4.62 2.41
CA GLU A 9 -5.63 -5.98 2.77
C GLU A 9 -6.42 -6.61 1.63
N ALA A 10 -6.04 -7.83 1.23
CA ALA A 10 -6.67 -8.51 0.11
C ALA A 10 -8.12 -8.93 0.41
N GLY A 11 -8.46 -9.21 1.67
CA GLY A 11 -9.80 -9.65 2.09
C GLY A 11 -10.91 -8.65 1.81
N ASN A 12 -10.58 -7.36 1.64
CA ASN A 12 -11.56 -6.29 1.36
C ASN A 12 -11.66 -5.93 -0.12
N LEU A 13 -10.93 -6.62 -1.00
CA LEU A 13 -10.91 -6.34 -2.42
C LEU A 13 -12.07 -7.03 -3.15
N ALA A 14 -12.55 -6.40 -4.21
CA ALA A 14 -13.52 -7.00 -5.09
C ALA A 14 -12.95 -8.27 -5.76
N GLN A 15 -13.81 -9.22 -6.10
CA GLN A 15 -13.40 -10.44 -6.78
C GLN A 15 -12.66 -10.12 -8.09
N GLY A 16 -11.49 -10.74 -8.28
CA GLY A 16 -10.64 -10.51 -9.45
C GLY A 16 -9.70 -9.31 -9.33
N VAL A 17 -9.75 -8.54 -8.24
CA VAL A 17 -8.78 -7.48 -7.94
C VAL A 17 -7.65 -8.06 -7.10
N PHE A 18 -6.42 -7.92 -7.56
CA PHE A 18 -5.25 -8.36 -6.82
C PHE A 18 -4.69 -7.21 -5.97
N LEU A 19 -4.28 -7.55 -4.74
CA LEU A 19 -3.65 -6.61 -3.82
C LEU A 19 -2.43 -5.91 -4.45
N GLN A 20 -1.67 -6.65 -5.25
CA GLN A 20 -0.50 -6.14 -5.96
C GLN A 20 -0.85 -4.96 -6.89
N ASP A 21 -1.97 -5.04 -7.63
CA ASP A 21 -2.34 -4.00 -8.59
C ASP A 21 -2.67 -2.69 -7.86
N VAL A 22 -3.49 -2.78 -6.81
CA VAL A 22 -3.89 -1.63 -5.97
C VAL A 22 -2.69 -0.99 -5.29
N VAL A 23 -1.79 -1.80 -4.73
CA VAL A 23 -0.57 -1.30 -4.09
C VAL A 23 0.35 -0.66 -5.12
N ASN A 24 0.51 -1.25 -6.31
CA ASN A 24 1.37 -0.68 -7.36
C ASN A 24 0.87 0.68 -7.85
N GLU A 25 -0.45 0.84 -8.04
CA GLU A 25 -1.04 2.13 -8.38
C GLU A 25 -0.73 3.19 -7.31
N PHE A 26 -0.91 2.84 -6.03
CA PHE A 26 -0.59 3.73 -4.93
C PHE A 26 0.90 4.11 -4.88
N LEU A 27 1.79 3.12 -5.05
CA LEU A 27 3.23 3.35 -5.05
C LEU A 27 3.66 4.24 -6.23
N ALA A 28 3.07 4.06 -7.41
CA ALA A 28 3.31 4.89 -8.57
C ALA A 28 2.84 6.34 -8.35
N GLU A 29 1.69 6.54 -7.68
CA GLU A 29 1.18 7.86 -7.34
C GLU A 29 2.09 8.60 -6.35
N LYS A 30 2.57 7.92 -5.31
CA LYS A 30 3.40 8.55 -4.27
C LYS A 30 4.87 8.70 -4.65
N GLY A 31 5.40 7.81 -5.50
CA GLY A 31 6.75 7.86 -6.05
C GLY A 31 7.83 7.98 -4.97
N GLU A 32 8.66 9.03 -5.07
CA GLU A 32 9.77 9.28 -4.13
C GLU A 32 9.33 9.61 -2.70
N ASN A 33 8.03 9.84 -2.47
CA ASN A 33 7.50 10.08 -1.14
C ASN A 33 7.32 8.81 -0.31
N ILE A 34 7.46 7.63 -0.92
CA ILE A 34 7.45 6.35 -0.20
C ILE A 34 8.69 6.26 0.69
N ILE A 35 8.49 6.01 1.98
CA ILE A 35 9.56 5.78 2.95
C ILE A 35 9.87 4.29 3.05
N SER A 36 8.83 3.47 3.22
CA SER A 36 8.99 2.03 3.37
C SER A 36 7.71 1.26 3.06
N VAL A 37 7.88 -0.01 2.73
CA VAL A 37 6.80 -0.97 2.48
C VAL A 37 7.05 -2.20 3.35
N HIS A 38 6.05 -2.60 4.14
CA HIS A 38 6.17 -3.70 5.10
C HIS A 38 5.06 -4.75 4.89
N PRO A 39 5.41 -6.02 4.63
CA PRO A 39 4.46 -7.11 4.79
C PRO A 39 4.21 -7.35 6.28
N VAL A 40 2.95 -7.39 6.69
CA VAL A 40 2.58 -7.51 8.12
C VAL A 40 1.93 -8.86 8.42
N MET A 41 1.20 -9.41 7.45
CA MET A 41 0.55 -10.72 7.48
C MET A 41 0.53 -11.29 6.06
N LYS A 42 -0.06 -12.48 5.87
CA LYS A 42 -0.04 -13.20 4.59
C LYS A 42 -0.64 -12.40 3.43
N ASP A 43 -1.67 -11.60 3.70
CA ASP A 43 -2.53 -10.93 2.74
C ASP A 43 -2.68 -9.42 3.01
N THR A 44 -1.74 -8.85 3.78
CA THR A 44 -1.81 -7.45 4.23
C THR A 44 -0.46 -6.74 4.07
N LEU A 45 -0.49 -5.46 3.70
CA LEU A 45 0.69 -4.65 3.42
C LEU A 45 0.52 -3.23 3.97
N LEU A 46 1.56 -2.72 4.63
CA LEU A 46 1.64 -1.35 5.12
C LEU A 46 2.60 -0.54 4.26
N VAL A 47 2.17 0.66 3.87
CA VAL A 47 3.01 1.62 3.15
C VAL A 47 3.17 2.88 4.00
N HIS A 48 4.41 3.21 4.36
CA HIS A 48 4.77 4.46 5.02
C HIS A 48 5.21 5.46 3.97
N TYR A 49 4.62 6.66 3.98
CA TYR A 49 4.90 7.68 2.99
C TYR A 49 4.80 9.10 3.57
N LYS A 50 5.34 10.07 2.83
CA LYS A 50 5.32 11.50 3.13
C LYS A 50 4.23 12.19 2.33
N GLU A 51 3.54 13.14 2.97
CA GLU A 51 2.56 14.03 2.36
C GLU A 51 2.82 15.50 2.75
#